data_AF-A0A536BET8-F1
#
_entry.id   AF-A0A536BET8-F1
#
_cell.length_a   1.000
_cell.length_b   1.000
_cell.length_c   1.000
_cell.angle_alpha   90.00
_cell.angle_beta   90.00
_cell.angle_gamma   90.00
#
_symmetry.space_group_name_H-M   'P 1'
#
loop_
_entity.id
_entity.type
_entity.pdbx_description
1 polymer ?
#
loop_
_entity_poly.entity_id
_entity_poly.type
_entity_poly.pdbx_seq_one_letter_code
_entity_poly.pdbx_strand_id
1 'polypeptide(L)' 'MPDEASPSKPEPIPPARREPSPISDPAAIFIAAATLFAIFINSQNVGPILMLGVIALLLELRLRPKD' A
#
# COMPACT_ATOMS: atom_id res chain seq x y z
N MET A 1 12.53 47.20 34.70
CA MET A 1 13.17 46.73 33.45
C MET A 1 12.97 45.22 33.37
N PRO A 2 12.76 44.68 32.16
CA PRO A 2 11.60 43.82 31.84
C PRO A 2 11.86 42.32 31.91
N ASP A 3 10.73 41.61 31.87
CA ASP A 3 10.52 40.17 31.93
C ASP A 3 11.45 39.32 31.07
N GLU A 4 11.88 38.23 31.70
CA GLU A 4 12.71 37.15 31.20
C GLU A 4 11.95 36.38 30.09
N ALA A 5 12.21 36.72 28.84
CA ALA A 5 11.65 36.01 27.68
C ALA A 5 12.37 34.66 27.50
N SER A 6 11.84 33.60 28.13
CA SER A 6 12.24 32.22 27.88
C SER A 6 11.79 31.81 26.46
N PRO A 7 12.69 31.40 25.55
CA PRO A 7 12.29 31.04 24.19
C PRO A 7 11.56 29.69 24.21
N SER A 8 10.30 29.72 23.80
CA SER A 8 9.42 28.57 23.61
C SER A 8 10.12 27.52 22.73
N LYS A 9 10.33 26.35 23.32
CA LYS A 9 10.83 25.14 22.65
C LYS A 9 9.96 24.86 21.40
N PRO A 10 10.54 24.64 20.21
CA PRO A 10 9.75 24.24 19.05
C PRO A 10 9.10 22.89 19.32
N GLU A 11 7.77 22.82 19.29
CA GLU A 11 7.06 21.54 19.29
C GLU A 11 7.55 20.70 18.09
N PRO A 12 7.87 19.41 18.28
CA PRO A 12 8.17 18.54 17.16
C PRO A 12 6.89 18.36 16.35
N ILE A 13 6.88 18.92 15.14
CA ILE A 13 5.86 18.69 14.13
C ILE A 13 5.66 17.17 14.02
N PRO A 14 4.45 16.62 14.30
CA PRO A 14 4.18 15.20 14.13
C PRO A 14 4.54 14.82 12.69
N PRO A 15 5.20 13.67 12.44
CA PRO A 15 5.59 13.31 11.09
C PRO A 15 4.35 13.33 10.22
N ALA A 16 4.36 14.20 9.21
CA ALA A 16 3.31 14.30 8.21
C ALA A 16 2.94 12.87 7.79
N ARG A 17 1.66 12.55 7.95
CA ARG A 17 1.03 11.26 7.62
C ARG A 17 1.63 10.81 6.29
N ARG A 18 2.51 9.79 6.35
CA ARG A 18 3.18 9.26 5.15
C ARG A 18 2.06 8.81 4.22
N GLU A 19 1.85 9.54 3.14
CA GLU A 19 1.00 9.07 2.07
C GLU A 19 1.53 7.68 1.67
N PRO A 20 0.67 6.65 1.62
CA PRO A 20 1.11 5.31 1.27
C PRO A 20 1.66 5.38 -0.15
N SER A 21 2.98 5.35 -0.26
CA SER A 21 3.65 5.25 -1.55
C SER A 21 3.19 3.94 -2.21
N PRO A 22 2.86 3.93 -3.51
CA PRO A 22 2.26 2.78 -4.21
C PRO A 22 3.07 1.48 -4.19
N ILE A 23 4.28 1.52 -3.62
CA ILE A 23 5.29 0.45 -3.62
C ILE A 23 5.15 -0.45 -2.38
N SER A 24 4.31 -0.10 -1.39
CA SER A 24 4.22 -0.84 -0.12
C SER A 24 2.85 -1.51 0.11
N ASP A 25 2.30 -2.17 -0.91
CA ASP A 25 1.22 -3.13 -0.68
C ASP A 25 1.72 -4.58 -0.85
N PRO A 26 2.17 -5.23 0.25
CA PRO A 26 2.61 -6.62 0.24
C PRO A 26 1.57 -7.59 -0.32
N ALA A 27 0.28 -7.30 -0.11
CA ALA A 27 -0.80 -8.16 -0.60
C ALA A 27 -0.91 -8.08 -2.12
N ALA A 28 -0.85 -6.87 -2.70
CA ALA A 28 -0.83 -6.71 -4.15
C ALA A 28 0.37 -7.41 -4.80
N ILE A 29 1.55 -7.33 -4.17
CA ILE A 29 2.75 -8.04 -4.63
C ILE A 29 2.53 -9.56 -4.59
N PHE A 30 1.96 -10.06 -3.49
CA PHE A 30 1.68 -11.49 -3.34
C PHE A 30 0.66 -11.99 -4.38
N ILE A 31 -0.42 -11.22 -4.62
CA ILE A 31 -1.42 -11.52 -5.64
C ILE A 31 -0.78 -11.56 -7.04
N ALA A 32 0.08 -10.59 -7.37
CA ALA A 32 0.79 -10.56 -8.64
C ALA A 32 1.71 -11.78 -8.79
N ALA A 33 2.51 -12.10 -7.76
CA ALA A 33 3.40 -13.26 -7.77
C ALA A 33 2.64 -14.59 -7.90
N ALA A 34 1.54 -14.75 -7.16
CA ALA A 34 0.70 -15.95 -7.22
C ALA A 34 0.05 -16.12 -8.60
N THR A 35 -0.38 -15.01 -9.22
CA THR A 35 -0.97 -15.02 -10.57
C THR A 35 0.07 -15.48 -11.60
N LEU A 36 1.29 -14.94 -11.54
CA LEU A 36 2.39 -15.35 -12.43
C LEU A 36 2.79 -16.82 -12.21
N PHE A 37 2.83 -17.27 -10.96
CA PHE A 37 3.11 -18.66 -10.62
C PHE A 37 2.03 -19.62 -11.16
N ALA A 38 0.76 -19.25 -11.03
CA ALA A 38 -0.36 -20.04 -11.56
C ALA A 38 -0.30 -20.15 -13.09
N ILE A 39 0.08 -19.08 -13.79
CA ILE A 39 0.32 -19.11 -15.25
C ILE A 39 1.45 -20.08 -15.60
N PHE A 40 2.51 -20.10 -14.80
CA PHE A 40 3.64 -21.00 -15.03
C PHE A 40 3.25 -22.48 -14.87
N ILE A 41 2.39 -22.80 -13.91
CA ILE A 41 1.89 -24.17 -13.71
C ILE A 41 0.92 -24.59 -14.83
N ASN A 42 0.05 -23.69 -15.28
CA ASN A 42 -0.99 -24.01 -16.25
C ASN A 42 -1.18 -22.90 -17.28
N SER A 43 -0.30 -22.91 -18.28
CA SER A 43 -0.26 -21.90 -19.35
C SER A 43 -1.44 -21.97 -20.33
N GLN A 44 -2.25 -23.04 -20.30
CA GLN A 44 -3.47 -23.14 -21.11
C GLN A 44 -4.60 -22.28 -20.56
N ASN A 45 -4.55 -21.91 -19.27
CA ASN A 45 -5.61 -21.18 -18.58
C ASN A 45 -5.20 -19.74 -18.24
N VAL A 46 -4.29 -19.15 -19.01
CA VAL A 46 -3.78 -17.78 -18.79
C VAL A 46 -4.90 -16.75 -18.67
N GLY A 47 -5.90 -16.80 -19.55
CA GLY A 47 -7.03 -15.86 -19.55
C GLY A 47 -7.79 -15.87 -18.20
N PRO A 48 -8.36 -17.01 -17.78
CA PRO A 48 -9.01 -17.13 -16.48
C PRO A 48 -8.11 -16.77 -15.29
N ILE A 49 -6.84 -17.19 -15.30
CA ILE A 49 -5.90 -16.91 -14.22
C ILE A 49 -5.62 -15.42 -14.10
N LEU A 50 -5.37 -14.72 -15.21
CA LEU A 50 -5.21 -13.26 -15.21
C LEU A 50 -6.49 -12.56 -14.74
N MET A 51 -7.66 -13.03 -15.17
CA MET A 51 -8.93 -12.44 -14.76
C MET A 51 -9.12 -12.53 -13.24
N LEU A 52 -8.80 -13.69 -12.64
CA LEU A 52 -8.81 -13.88 -11.19
C LEU A 52 -7.78 -13.00 -10.48
N GLY A 53 -6.56 -12.89 -11.02
CA GLY A 53 -5.52 -12.02 -10.46
C GLY A 53 -5.93 -10.55 -10.44
N VAL A 54 -6.55 -10.06 -11.53
CA VAL A 54 -7.07 -8.68 -11.60
C VAL A 54 -8.21 -8.48 -10.62
N ILE A 55 -9.15 -9.41 -10.51
CA ILE A 55 -10.25 -9.31 -9.53
C ILE A 55 -9.68 -9.27 -8.11
N ALA A 56 -8.73 -10.14 -7.78
CA ALA A 56 -8.09 -10.15 -6.46
C ALA A 56 -7.39 -8.82 -6.15
N LEU A 57 -6.68 -8.23 -7.12
CA LEU A 57 -6.07 -6.90 -6.98
C LEU A 57 -7.12 -5.80 -6.75
N LEU A 58 -8.23 -5.83 -7.48
CA LEU A 58 -9.33 -4.88 -7.31
C LEU A 58 -10.01 -5.04 -5.95
N LEU A 59 -10.16 -6.27 -5.46
CA LEU A 59 -10.70 -6.54 -4.13
C LEU A 59 -9.76 -6.02 -3.04
N GLU A 60 -8.45 -6.26 -3.16
CA GLU A 60 -7.46 -5.73 -2.21
C GLU A 60 -7.54 -4.20 -2.15
N LEU A 61 -7.63 -3.53 -3.30
CA LEU A 61 -7.76 -2.08 -3.39
C LEU A 61 -9.09 -1.54 -2.84
N ARG A 62 -10.19 -2.27 -3.00
CA ARG A 62 -11.55 -1.86 -2.57
C ARG A 62 -11.83 -2.17 -1.11
N LEU A 63 -11.29 -3.28 -0.60
CA LEU A 63 -11.46 -3.73 0.79
C LEU A 63 -10.44 -3.07 1.72
N ARG A 64 -9.37 -2.46 1.19
CA ARG A 64 -8.46 -1.62 1.97
C ARG A 64 -9.25 -0.49 2.62
N PRO A 65 -9.35 -0.43 3.96
CA PRO A 65 -9.96 0.69 4.63
C PRO A 65 -9.19 1.96 4.25
N LYS A 66 -9.89 2.93 3.69
CA LYS A 66 -9.36 4.26 3.45
C LYS A 66 -9.40 5.02 4.77
N ASP A 67 -8.41 4.77 5.64
CA ASP A 67 -8.18 5.61 6.82
C ASP A 67 -7.84 7.06 6.44
#